data_AF-J3P204-F1
#
_entry.id   AF-J3P204-F1
#
_cell.length_a   1.000
_cell.length_b   1.000
_cell.length_c   1.000
_cell.angle_alpha   90.00
_cell.angle_beta   90.00
_cell.angle_gamma   90.00
#
_symmetry.space_group_name_H-M   'P 1'
#
loop_
_entity.id
_entity.type
_entity.pdbx_description
1 polymer ?
#
loop_
_entity_poly.entity_id
_entity_poly.type
_entity_poly.pdbx_seq_one_letter_code
_entity_poly.pdbx_strand_id
1 'polypeptide(L)'
;MLPITLLSLVAAATASAIPAPRATQCTTPEVRKEWRELSTDEKAEYIRAAKCLRELPKQKYADVAAVTTRMDDLVWTHFKLNLDIHFVANFLPWHRWYVQLHQDLLRNECGYKGTQPYWDWSIDADALNTAHSPVFDPATGFGGDGRRMPAGAAPGFERCVADGPFANTNLTIGMGWPDVNTVGNRRHCFTRELNNASGRDADGNMIVGDMQAAAYNTRVMRTVDGLPTYALMHDMLEGLPHAQVHSIIFGDMGPATSPNEPLFMLHHANVDRAWARWQGRNATRLADYSGFNDRNKVNSAHITDKMPVVELADVQPIVQDYMDIQAGPLCYTYSKMTL
;
A
#
# COMPACT_ATOMS: atom_id res chain seq x y z
N MET A 1 -15.60 -75.08 9.04
CA MET A 1 -14.98 -73.80 9.44
C MET A 1 -14.72 -73.00 8.17
N LEU A 2 -15.60 -72.04 7.86
CA LEU A 2 -15.48 -71.11 6.73
C LEU A 2 -15.60 -69.69 7.32
N PRO A 3 -14.73 -68.73 7.01
CA PRO A 3 -14.73 -67.44 7.66
C PRO A 3 -15.80 -66.52 7.06
N ILE A 4 -16.46 -65.78 7.96
CA ILE A 4 -17.46 -64.76 7.68
C ILE A 4 -16.72 -63.50 7.18
N THR A 5 -17.03 -63.05 5.97
CA THR A 5 -16.61 -61.75 5.43
C THR A 5 -17.51 -60.65 5.99
N LEU A 6 -16.95 -59.77 6.83
CA LEU A 6 -17.58 -58.49 7.18
C LEU A 6 -17.26 -57.46 6.07
N LEU A 7 -18.29 -57.00 5.36
CA LEU A 7 -18.22 -55.79 4.54
C LEU A 7 -18.38 -54.56 5.46
N SER A 8 -17.31 -53.79 5.64
CA SER A 8 -17.36 -52.47 6.29
C SER A 8 -17.85 -51.43 5.27
N LEU A 9 -19.07 -50.93 5.44
CA LEU A 9 -19.54 -49.72 4.77
C LEU A 9 -18.81 -48.50 5.37
N VAL A 10 -17.92 -47.88 4.60
CA VAL A 10 -17.39 -46.55 4.92
C VAL A 10 -18.40 -45.53 4.40
N ALA A 11 -19.16 -44.92 5.31
CA ALA A 11 -20.00 -43.78 4.99
C ALA A 11 -19.08 -42.56 4.76
N ALA A 12 -18.98 -42.12 3.50
CA ALA A 12 -18.33 -40.85 3.18
C ALA A 12 -19.19 -39.70 3.73
N ALA A 13 -18.74 -39.08 4.81
CA ALA A 13 -19.32 -37.83 5.28
C ALA A 13 -19.02 -36.73 4.25
N THR A 14 -20.02 -36.35 3.46
CA THR A 14 -19.96 -35.14 2.66
C THR A 14 -19.95 -33.96 3.62
N ALA A 15 -18.78 -33.34 3.81
CA ALA A 15 -18.69 -32.05 4.48
C ALA A 15 -19.39 -31.02 3.60
N SER A 16 -20.67 -30.76 3.86
CA SER A 16 -21.33 -29.57 3.35
C SER A 16 -20.59 -28.36 3.91
N ALA A 17 -19.87 -27.65 3.05
CA ALA A 17 -19.30 -26.35 3.38
C ALA A 17 -20.46 -25.45 3.84
N ILE A 18 -20.51 -25.18 5.15
CA ILE A 18 -21.40 -24.17 5.72
C ILE A 18 -20.97 -22.84 5.08
N PRO A 19 -21.86 -22.11 4.38
CA PRO A 19 -21.53 -20.77 3.93
C PRO A 19 -21.14 -19.93 5.15
N ALA A 20 -19.96 -19.33 5.13
CA ALA A 20 -19.54 -18.39 6.15
C ALA A 20 -20.64 -17.31 6.33
N PRO A 21 -20.98 -16.93 7.57
CA PRO A 21 -22.04 -15.95 7.80
C PRO A 21 -21.70 -14.64 7.09
N ARG A 22 -22.58 -14.20 6.19
CA ARG A 22 -22.54 -12.86 5.59
C ARG A 22 -22.66 -11.80 6.69
N ALA A 23 -21.73 -10.85 6.66
CA ALA A 23 -21.76 -9.55 7.33
C ALA A 23 -21.82 -9.57 8.87
N THR A 24 -20.68 -9.71 9.54
CA THR A 24 -20.49 -9.05 10.84
C THR A 24 -20.53 -7.54 10.61
N GLN A 25 -21.63 -6.91 11.00
CA GLN A 25 -21.77 -5.46 10.95
C GLN A 25 -20.81 -4.86 11.98
N CYS A 26 -19.85 -4.04 11.53
CA CYS A 26 -18.91 -3.37 12.42
C CYS A 26 -19.66 -2.44 13.38
N THR A 27 -19.57 -2.70 14.68
CA THR A 27 -20.27 -1.91 15.71
C THR A 27 -19.40 -0.80 16.30
N THR A 28 -18.08 -0.93 16.21
CA THR A 28 -17.13 -0.01 16.85
C THR A 28 -15.91 0.15 15.94
N PRO A 29 -16.04 0.95 14.86
CA PRO A 29 -14.94 1.13 13.91
C PRO A 29 -13.77 1.85 14.59
N GLU A 30 -12.57 1.30 14.41
CA GLU A 30 -11.34 1.96 14.82
C GLU A 30 -11.05 3.17 13.91
N VAL A 31 -10.44 4.22 14.44
CA VAL A 31 -10.21 5.47 13.70
C VAL A 31 -8.78 5.52 13.19
N ARG A 32 -8.58 5.39 11.86
CA ARG A 32 -7.32 5.72 11.19
C ARG A 32 -7.16 7.23 11.16
N LYS A 33 -6.12 7.74 11.83
CA LYS A 33 -5.84 9.17 12.00
C LYS A 33 -4.90 9.70 10.92
N GLU A 34 -5.05 10.98 10.59
CA GLU A 34 -4.08 11.70 9.76
C GLU A 34 -2.78 11.88 10.55
N TRP A 35 -1.62 11.83 9.89
CA TRP A 35 -0.32 11.89 10.57
C TRP A 35 -0.16 13.05 11.59
N ARG A 36 -0.75 14.23 11.32
CA ARG A 36 -0.68 15.41 12.20
C ARG A 36 -1.59 15.30 13.43
N GLU A 37 -2.55 14.39 13.41
CA GLU A 37 -3.46 14.15 14.54
C GLU A 37 -2.86 13.17 15.56
N LEU A 38 -1.81 12.44 15.18
CA LEU A 38 -1.07 11.58 16.11
C LEU A 38 -0.23 12.44 17.05
N SER A 39 -0.24 12.08 18.33
CA SER A 39 0.74 12.55 19.30
C SER A 39 2.15 12.06 18.95
N THR A 40 3.17 12.68 19.54
CA THR A 40 4.56 12.25 19.37
C THR A 40 4.76 10.78 19.77
N ASP A 41 4.11 10.32 20.83
CA ASP A 41 4.20 8.93 21.28
C ASP A 41 3.52 7.96 20.29
N GLU A 42 2.36 8.33 19.74
CA GLU A 42 1.69 7.53 18.71
C GLU A 42 2.54 7.41 17.43
N LYS A 43 3.20 8.50 17.01
CA LYS A 43 4.13 8.50 15.87
C LYS A 43 5.32 7.59 16.13
N ALA A 44 5.96 7.74 17.30
CA ALA A 44 7.10 6.92 17.71
C ALA A 44 6.74 5.42 17.74
N GLU A 45 5.55 5.08 18.26
CA GLU A 45 5.07 3.71 18.36
C GLU A 45 4.78 3.08 16.98
N TYR A 46 4.21 3.84 16.03
CA TYR A 46 4.05 3.38 14.65
C TYR A 46 5.41 3.15 13.97
N ILE A 47 6.33 4.12 14.09
CA ILE A 47 7.68 4.03 13.52
C ILE A 47 8.44 2.82 14.09
N ARG A 48 8.36 2.59 15.41
CA ARG A 48 8.96 1.42 16.07
C ARG A 48 8.44 0.12 15.46
N ALA A 49 7.12 -0.02 15.31
CA ALA A 49 6.50 -1.21 14.75
C ALA A 49 6.90 -1.43 13.28
N ALA A 50 6.92 -0.36 12.47
CA ALA A 50 7.32 -0.43 11.07
C ALA A 50 8.80 -0.84 10.89
N LYS A 51 9.69 -0.37 11.78
CA LYS A 51 11.09 -0.83 11.81
C LYS A 51 11.19 -2.30 12.21
N CYS A 52 10.47 -2.71 13.25
CA CYS A 52 10.40 -4.11 13.67
C CYS A 52 9.99 -5.03 12.51
N LEU A 53 8.94 -4.69 11.74
CA LEU A 53 8.49 -5.53 10.63
C LEU A 53 9.56 -5.68 9.54
N ARG A 54 10.38 -4.65 9.33
CA ARG A 54 11.51 -4.69 8.40
C ARG A 54 12.69 -5.50 8.92
N GLU A 55 12.78 -5.74 10.21
CA GLU A 55 13.87 -6.52 10.85
C GLU A 55 13.49 -7.99 11.06
N LEU A 56 12.19 -8.31 11.11
CA LEU A 56 11.72 -9.69 11.24
C LEU A 56 12.11 -10.53 10.01
N PRO A 57 12.46 -11.82 10.18
CA PRO A 57 12.81 -12.70 9.07
C PRO A 57 11.57 -13.01 8.22
N LYS A 58 11.74 -13.18 6.90
CA LYS A 58 10.66 -13.58 5.99
C LYS A 58 9.87 -14.80 6.47
N GLN A 59 8.60 -14.88 6.10
CA GLN A 59 7.78 -16.08 6.28
C GLN A 59 7.34 -16.71 4.95
N LYS A 60 7.42 -15.97 3.83
CA LYS A 60 7.00 -16.43 2.52
C LYS A 60 8.19 -16.51 1.57
N TYR A 61 7.97 -17.08 0.38
CA TYR A 61 8.98 -17.10 -0.68
C TYR A 61 10.31 -17.73 -0.23
N ALA A 62 10.22 -18.94 0.36
CA ALA A 62 11.38 -19.66 0.88
C ALA A 62 12.52 -19.76 -0.16
N ASP A 63 12.14 -20.06 -1.41
CA ASP A 63 13.06 -20.26 -2.54
C ASP A 63 13.55 -18.96 -3.20
N VAL A 64 13.07 -17.78 -2.78
CA VAL A 64 13.48 -16.49 -3.34
C VAL A 64 14.55 -15.87 -2.45
N ALA A 65 15.81 -15.96 -2.88
CA ALA A 65 16.96 -15.47 -2.11
C ALA A 65 16.98 -13.95 -1.87
N ALA A 66 16.34 -13.17 -2.74
CA ALA A 66 16.25 -11.71 -2.58
C ALA A 66 15.26 -11.30 -1.49
N VAL A 67 14.26 -12.15 -1.18
CA VAL A 67 13.35 -11.96 -0.05
C VAL A 67 14.09 -12.42 1.21
N THR A 68 14.21 -11.54 2.19
CA THR A 68 14.96 -11.79 3.43
C THR A 68 14.18 -11.41 4.69
N THR A 69 13.34 -10.39 4.62
CA THR A 69 12.58 -9.84 5.77
C THR A 69 11.07 -10.03 5.61
N ARG A 70 10.30 -9.80 6.67
CA ARG A 70 8.82 -9.75 6.58
C ARG A 70 8.33 -8.63 5.68
N MET A 71 9.01 -7.49 5.67
CA MET A 71 8.66 -6.42 4.74
C MET A 71 8.98 -6.81 3.29
N ASP A 72 10.01 -7.62 3.05
CA ASP A 72 10.31 -8.14 1.71
C ASP A 72 9.20 -9.06 1.17
N ASP A 73 8.52 -9.82 2.05
CA ASP A 73 7.34 -10.62 1.63
C ASP A 73 6.29 -9.72 0.96
N LEU A 74 6.05 -8.55 1.55
CA LEU A 74 5.10 -7.55 1.07
C LEU A 74 5.59 -6.94 -0.26
N VAL A 75 6.81 -6.40 -0.26
CA VAL A 75 7.43 -5.76 -1.43
C VAL A 75 7.47 -6.69 -2.63
N TRP A 76 7.88 -7.94 -2.44
CA TRP A 76 7.96 -8.93 -3.51
C TRP A 76 6.59 -9.26 -4.11
N THR A 77 5.57 -9.41 -3.26
CA THR A 77 4.20 -9.69 -3.71
C THR A 77 3.67 -8.55 -4.57
N HIS A 78 3.81 -7.30 -4.11
CA HIS A 78 3.37 -6.12 -4.84
C HIS A 78 4.07 -6.02 -6.20
N PHE A 79 5.38 -6.24 -6.25
CA PHE A 79 6.13 -6.32 -7.50
C PHE A 79 5.59 -7.41 -8.44
N LYS A 80 5.44 -8.64 -7.93
CA LYS A 80 5.02 -9.79 -8.73
C LYS A 80 3.65 -9.61 -9.36
N LEU A 81 2.76 -8.90 -8.66
CA LEU A 81 1.39 -8.64 -9.08
C LEU A 81 1.21 -7.29 -9.76
N ASN A 82 2.28 -6.55 -10.05
CA ASN A 82 2.22 -5.16 -10.52
C ASN A 82 1.23 -4.96 -11.70
N LEU A 83 1.15 -5.91 -12.64
CA LEU A 83 0.24 -5.82 -13.79
C LEU A 83 -1.20 -6.29 -13.50
N ASP A 84 -1.41 -7.01 -12.41
CA ASP A 84 -2.69 -7.59 -11.97
C ASP A 84 -3.38 -6.72 -10.90
N ILE A 85 -2.69 -5.70 -10.39
CA ILE A 85 -3.17 -4.80 -9.33
C ILE A 85 -3.09 -3.32 -9.69
N HIS A 86 -2.53 -2.95 -10.85
CA HIS A 86 -2.48 -1.56 -11.32
C HIS A 86 -3.09 -1.39 -12.72
N PHE A 87 -3.80 -0.29 -12.91
CA PHE A 87 -4.57 0.08 -14.09
C PHE A 87 -5.59 -1.00 -14.48
N VAL A 88 -6.20 -1.58 -13.44
CA VAL A 88 -7.22 -2.62 -13.48
C VAL A 88 -8.23 -2.37 -12.34
N ALA A 89 -9.42 -2.94 -12.45
CA ALA A 89 -10.48 -2.77 -11.46
C ALA A 89 -10.04 -3.18 -10.05
N ASN A 90 -9.15 -4.17 -9.94
CA ASN A 90 -8.69 -4.71 -8.67
C ASN A 90 -7.78 -3.77 -7.85
N PHE A 91 -7.36 -2.62 -8.41
CA PHE A 91 -6.43 -1.69 -7.75
C PHE A 91 -6.85 -1.28 -6.34
N LEU A 92 -8.07 -0.73 -6.17
CA LEU A 92 -8.50 -0.22 -4.87
C LEU A 92 -8.78 -1.31 -3.82
N PRO A 93 -9.55 -2.39 -4.10
CA PRO A 93 -9.80 -3.44 -3.10
C PRO A 93 -8.52 -4.17 -2.71
N TRP A 94 -7.61 -4.43 -3.65
CA TRP A 94 -6.33 -5.09 -3.35
C TRP A 94 -5.47 -4.23 -2.43
N HIS A 95 -5.33 -2.93 -2.71
CA HIS A 95 -4.54 -2.04 -1.87
C HIS A 95 -5.19 -1.77 -0.50
N ARG A 96 -6.54 -1.74 -0.41
CA ARG A 96 -7.26 -1.72 0.88
C ARG A 96 -6.92 -2.93 1.74
N TRP A 97 -7.00 -4.13 1.15
CA TRP A 97 -6.60 -5.36 1.82
C TRP A 97 -5.13 -5.33 2.24
N TYR A 98 -4.24 -4.85 1.37
CA TYR A 98 -2.80 -4.79 1.61
C TYR A 98 -2.44 -3.84 2.76
N VAL A 99 -3.10 -2.68 2.85
CA VAL A 99 -2.96 -1.73 3.98
C VAL A 99 -3.49 -2.35 5.28
N GLN A 100 -4.61 -3.08 5.23
CA GLN A 100 -5.11 -3.79 6.41
C GLN A 100 -4.15 -4.89 6.86
N LEU A 101 -3.63 -5.69 5.92
CA LEU A 101 -2.64 -6.72 6.19
C LEU A 101 -1.39 -6.13 6.87
N HIS A 102 -0.87 -5.01 6.38
CA HIS A 102 0.24 -4.32 7.02
C HIS A 102 -0.07 -3.96 8.48
N GLN A 103 -1.24 -3.36 8.75
CA GLN A 103 -1.66 -3.07 10.12
C GLN A 103 -1.71 -4.33 10.99
N ASP A 104 -2.28 -5.42 10.48
CA ASP A 104 -2.39 -6.68 11.21
C ASP A 104 -1.02 -7.27 11.53
N LEU A 105 -0.06 -7.20 10.60
CA LEU A 105 1.33 -7.61 10.84
C LEU A 105 2.01 -6.76 11.91
N LEU A 106 1.86 -5.43 11.85
CA LEU A 106 2.39 -4.55 12.90
C LEU A 106 1.85 -4.93 14.29
N ARG A 107 0.56 -5.26 14.38
CA ARG A 107 -0.09 -5.61 15.65
C ARG A 107 0.30 -6.99 16.16
N ASN A 108 0.24 -7.98 15.28
CA ASN A 108 0.38 -9.39 15.65
C ASN A 108 1.84 -9.78 15.87
N GLU A 109 2.78 -9.12 15.20
CA GLU A 109 4.19 -9.54 15.21
C GLU A 109 5.13 -8.49 15.80
N CYS A 110 4.72 -7.22 15.78
CA CYS A 110 5.51 -6.12 16.35
C CYS A 110 4.86 -5.46 17.56
N GLY A 111 3.73 -6.00 18.03
CA GLY A 111 3.05 -5.55 19.25
C GLY A 111 2.39 -4.18 19.15
N TYR A 112 2.25 -3.62 17.94
CA TYR A 112 1.58 -2.35 17.71
C TYR A 112 0.14 -2.40 18.26
N LYS A 113 -0.34 -1.30 18.83
CA LYS A 113 -1.71 -1.19 19.36
C LYS A 113 -2.55 -0.11 18.68
N GLY A 114 -1.92 0.77 17.91
CA GLY A 114 -2.62 1.81 17.16
C GLY A 114 -3.26 1.27 15.88
N THR A 115 -3.75 2.19 15.07
CA THR A 115 -4.30 1.95 13.73
C THR A 115 -3.35 2.53 12.68
N GLN A 116 -3.39 2.01 11.46
CA GLN A 116 -2.66 2.54 10.32
C GLN A 116 -2.95 4.03 10.12
N PRO A 117 -1.96 4.93 10.24
CA PRO A 117 -2.13 6.33 9.92
C PRO A 117 -2.16 6.55 8.41
N TYR A 118 -2.68 7.71 7.99
CA TYR A 118 -2.64 8.15 6.60
C TYR A 118 -1.96 9.51 6.46
N TRP A 119 -1.43 9.78 5.26
CA TRP A 119 -0.87 11.09 4.91
C TRP A 119 -1.83 11.82 3.98
N ASP A 120 -2.42 12.91 4.46
CA ASP A 120 -3.26 13.75 3.61
C ASP A 120 -2.41 14.76 2.81
N TRP A 121 -1.91 14.30 1.66
CA TRP A 121 -1.04 15.09 0.78
C TRP A 121 -1.74 16.32 0.19
N SER A 122 -3.09 16.39 0.16
CA SER A 122 -3.78 17.57 -0.36
C SER A 122 -3.64 18.79 0.54
N ILE A 123 -3.49 18.60 1.86
CA ILE A 123 -3.24 19.67 2.83
C ILE A 123 -1.92 20.38 2.49
N ASP A 124 -0.89 19.58 2.23
CA ASP A 124 0.44 20.06 1.88
C ASP A 124 0.48 20.74 0.51
N ALA A 125 -0.22 20.15 -0.46
CA ALA A 125 -0.33 20.66 -1.81
C ALA A 125 -1.07 22.01 -1.88
N ASP A 126 -2.19 22.15 -1.16
CA ASP A 126 -2.93 23.41 -1.09
C ASP A 126 -2.08 24.53 -0.46
N ALA A 127 -1.19 24.16 0.47
CA ALA A 127 -0.25 25.08 1.10
C ALA A 127 1.02 25.34 0.25
N LEU A 128 1.19 24.67 -0.90
CA LEU A 128 2.41 24.69 -1.72
C LEU A 128 3.68 24.36 -0.92
N ASN A 129 3.56 23.42 0.03
CA ASN A 129 4.62 23.16 1.02
C ASN A 129 4.88 21.66 1.26
N THR A 130 4.64 20.81 0.25
CA THR A 130 4.82 19.35 0.34
C THR A 130 6.21 18.93 0.81
N ALA A 131 7.26 19.60 0.36
CA ALA A 131 8.63 19.29 0.76
C ALA A 131 8.90 19.43 2.27
N HIS A 132 8.06 20.19 2.98
CA HIS A 132 8.15 20.41 4.43
C HIS A 132 6.99 19.77 5.20
N SER A 133 6.29 18.80 4.59
CA SER A 133 5.25 18.04 5.28
C SER A 133 5.81 17.38 6.54
N PRO A 134 5.04 17.30 7.66
CA PRO A 134 5.47 16.63 8.88
C PRO A 134 5.79 15.13 8.72
N VAL A 135 5.40 14.51 7.61
CA VAL A 135 5.84 13.14 7.29
C VAL A 135 7.34 13.08 6.95
N PHE A 136 7.94 14.19 6.52
CA PHE A 136 9.38 14.29 6.23
C PHE A 136 10.21 14.80 7.42
N ASP A 137 9.59 15.05 8.57
CA ASP A 137 10.31 15.44 9.78
C ASP A 137 11.27 14.32 10.24
N PRO A 138 12.53 14.61 10.57
CA PRO A 138 13.49 13.56 10.96
C PRO A 138 13.25 12.99 12.37
N ALA A 139 12.58 13.71 13.27
CA ALA A 139 12.39 13.22 14.65
C ALA A 139 11.07 12.45 14.80
N THR A 140 10.02 12.97 14.19
CA THR A 140 8.63 12.53 14.35
C THR A 140 8.01 12.09 13.04
N GLY A 141 8.75 12.07 11.93
CA GLY A 141 8.34 11.59 10.62
C GLY A 141 9.26 10.47 10.11
N PHE A 142 9.46 10.41 8.80
CA PHE A 142 10.16 9.35 8.08
C PHE A 142 11.48 9.83 7.46
N GLY A 143 11.99 10.98 7.91
CA GLY A 143 13.18 11.62 7.33
C GLY A 143 12.89 12.39 6.03
N GLY A 144 13.82 13.25 5.64
CA GLY A 144 13.71 14.12 4.48
C GLY A 144 14.13 13.47 3.15
N ASP A 145 14.64 14.32 2.24
CA ASP A 145 15.12 13.92 0.91
C ASP A 145 16.44 13.12 0.98
N GLY A 146 16.70 12.35 -0.08
CA GLY A 146 17.94 11.64 -0.27
C GLY A 146 19.11 12.58 -0.59
N ARG A 147 20.27 12.32 -0.01
CA ARG A 147 21.53 13.01 -0.34
C ARG A 147 22.37 12.15 -1.26
N ARG A 148 22.98 12.78 -2.26
CA ARG A 148 23.87 12.10 -3.19
C ARG A 148 25.04 11.48 -2.44
N MET A 149 25.22 10.18 -2.63
CA MET A 149 26.34 9.45 -2.06
C MET A 149 27.64 9.70 -2.84
N PRO A 150 28.80 9.64 -2.17
CA PRO A 150 30.07 9.45 -2.85
C PRO A 150 30.05 8.16 -3.69
N ALA A 151 30.96 8.07 -4.66
CA ALA A 151 31.04 6.96 -5.62
C ALA A 151 30.94 5.56 -4.96
N GLY A 152 30.30 4.61 -5.66
CA GLY A 152 30.16 3.21 -5.21
C GLY A 152 28.75 2.77 -4.81
N ALA A 153 27.75 3.67 -4.90
CA ALA A 153 26.34 3.30 -4.73
C ALA A 153 25.83 2.41 -5.88
N ALA A 154 24.80 1.59 -5.59
CA ALA A 154 24.14 0.79 -6.61
C ALA A 154 23.48 1.72 -7.65
N PRO A 155 23.61 1.44 -8.96
CA PRO A 155 22.97 2.23 -10.00
C PRO A 155 21.47 2.43 -9.76
N GLY A 156 21.00 3.69 -9.85
CA GLY A 156 19.62 4.08 -9.58
C GLY A 156 19.28 4.24 -8.09
N PHE A 157 20.24 4.06 -7.18
CA PHE A 157 20.08 4.20 -5.73
C PHE A 157 21.18 5.07 -5.11
N GLU A 158 21.56 6.14 -5.80
CA GLU A 158 22.67 7.00 -5.39
C GLU A 158 22.28 8.12 -4.42
N ARG A 159 21.00 8.23 -4.03
CA ARG A 159 20.49 9.27 -3.12
C ARG A 159 19.90 8.68 -1.85
N CYS A 160 20.76 8.36 -0.88
CA CYS A 160 20.32 7.79 0.40
C CYS A 160 19.64 8.85 1.27
N VAL A 161 18.51 8.51 1.90
CA VAL A 161 17.92 9.34 2.95
C VAL A 161 18.91 9.48 4.10
N ALA A 162 19.21 10.72 4.47
CA ALA A 162 20.33 11.02 5.37
C ALA A 162 19.95 11.22 6.83
N ASP A 163 18.65 11.33 7.13
CA ASP A 163 18.13 11.57 8.46
C ASP A 163 16.84 10.80 8.74
N GLY A 164 16.42 10.85 9.99
CA GLY A 164 15.23 10.16 10.44
C GLY A 164 15.38 8.66 10.69
N PRO A 165 14.28 8.01 11.10
CA PRO A 165 14.32 6.68 11.69
C PRO A 165 14.75 5.58 10.71
N PHE A 166 14.71 5.84 9.41
CA PHE A 166 15.03 4.89 8.35
C PHE A 166 16.33 5.19 7.58
N ALA A 167 17.09 6.24 7.91
CA ALA A 167 18.30 6.64 7.16
C ALA A 167 19.35 5.52 6.99
N ASN A 168 19.51 4.66 8.01
CA ASN A 168 20.49 3.56 8.01
C ASN A 168 19.88 2.23 7.57
N THR A 169 18.77 2.26 6.83
CA THR A 169 18.11 1.06 6.33
C THR A 169 18.79 0.59 5.05
N ASN A 170 19.23 -0.67 5.04
CA ASN A 170 19.61 -1.35 3.81
C ASN A 170 18.43 -2.16 3.28
N LEU A 171 18.13 -2.01 2.00
CA LEU A 171 17.10 -2.72 1.28
C LEU A 171 17.77 -3.76 0.37
N THR A 172 17.19 -4.95 0.28
CA THR A 172 17.72 -6.10 -0.47
C THR A 172 17.02 -6.26 -1.82
N ILE A 173 15.73 -5.93 -1.87
CA ILE A 173 14.91 -5.93 -3.08
C ILE A 173 14.88 -4.51 -3.63
N GLY A 174 15.13 -4.32 -4.92
CA GLY A 174 14.97 -3.03 -5.57
C GLY A 174 14.88 -3.17 -7.08
N MET A 175 14.22 -2.19 -7.70
CA MET A 175 14.16 -1.98 -9.15
C MET A 175 14.73 -0.59 -9.41
N GLY A 176 15.92 -0.55 -10.00
CA GLY A 176 16.67 0.68 -10.21
C GLY A 176 17.21 0.75 -11.63
N TRP A 177 17.62 1.93 -12.06
CA TRP A 177 18.25 2.12 -13.36
C TRP A 177 19.55 1.28 -13.45
N PRO A 178 19.86 0.64 -14.60
CA PRO A 178 19.11 0.64 -15.85
C PRO A 178 17.96 -0.38 -15.93
N ASP A 179 17.97 -1.46 -15.13
CA ASP A 179 16.95 -2.50 -15.21
C ASP A 179 15.79 -2.27 -14.23
N VAL A 180 15.01 -1.22 -14.50
CA VAL A 180 13.81 -0.87 -13.73
C VAL A 180 12.69 -1.93 -13.81
N ASN A 181 12.85 -3.00 -14.58
CA ASN A 181 11.89 -4.11 -14.71
C ASN A 181 12.40 -5.44 -14.17
N THR A 182 13.61 -5.47 -13.58
CA THR A 182 14.24 -6.71 -13.12
C THR A 182 14.50 -6.61 -11.63
N VAL A 183 13.75 -7.38 -10.84
CA VAL A 183 14.11 -7.54 -9.42
C VAL A 183 15.35 -8.41 -9.33
N GLY A 184 16.30 -7.94 -8.54
CA GLY A 184 17.45 -8.70 -8.10
C GLY A 184 17.77 -8.39 -6.66
N ASN A 185 18.70 -9.17 -6.08
CA ASN A 185 19.35 -8.82 -4.83
C ASN A 185 20.21 -7.57 -5.06
N ARG A 186 19.59 -6.41 -4.97
CA ARG A 186 20.20 -5.11 -5.17
C ARG A 186 20.33 -4.49 -3.81
N ARG A 187 21.34 -4.88 -3.06
CA ARG A 187 21.57 -4.26 -1.76
C ARG A 187 21.88 -2.78 -1.94
N HIS A 188 21.04 -1.91 -1.40
CA HIS A 188 21.19 -0.46 -1.46
C HIS A 188 20.70 0.18 -0.16
N CYS A 189 21.08 1.43 0.05
CA CYS A 189 20.48 2.24 1.11
C CYS A 189 19.06 2.63 0.70
N PHE A 190 18.19 2.90 1.67
CA PHE A 190 16.90 3.50 1.40
C PHE A 190 17.04 4.89 0.73
N THR A 191 16.35 5.11 -0.40
CA THR A 191 16.48 6.31 -1.24
C THR A 191 15.20 7.10 -1.46
N ARG A 192 15.34 8.42 -1.59
CA ARG A 192 14.31 9.36 -2.07
C ARG A 192 14.92 10.39 -3.01
N GLU A 193 14.14 10.86 -3.99
CA GLU A 193 14.51 12.01 -4.81
C GLU A 193 13.31 12.95 -4.97
N LEU A 194 13.07 13.78 -3.94
CA LEU A 194 12.00 14.77 -3.95
C LEU A 194 12.17 15.70 -5.16
N ASN A 195 11.13 15.85 -5.99
CA ASN A 195 11.27 16.57 -7.24
C ASN A 195 9.98 17.23 -7.75
N ASN A 196 10.14 18.22 -8.63
CA ASN A 196 9.08 18.91 -9.35
C ASN A 196 9.11 18.66 -10.88
N ALA A 197 9.67 17.54 -11.34
CA ALA A 197 9.91 17.28 -12.77
C ALA A 197 10.68 18.40 -13.52
N SER A 198 11.37 19.29 -12.80
CA SER A 198 12.09 20.45 -13.36
C SER A 198 13.55 20.14 -13.72
N GLY A 199 13.92 18.85 -13.68
CA GLY A 199 15.28 18.38 -13.90
C GLY A 199 16.17 18.52 -12.67
N ARG A 200 17.46 18.74 -12.91
CA ARG A 200 18.51 18.84 -11.89
C ARG A 200 19.14 20.23 -11.87
N ASP A 201 19.58 20.67 -10.70
CA ASP A 201 20.37 21.90 -10.53
C ASP A 201 21.82 21.71 -11.00
N ALA A 202 22.65 22.75 -10.86
CA ALA A 202 24.04 22.74 -11.28
C ALA A 202 24.91 21.69 -10.55
N ASP A 203 24.49 21.26 -9.36
CA ASP A 203 25.17 20.26 -8.53
C ASP A 203 24.64 18.83 -8.82
N GLY A 204 23.65 18.70 -9.72
CA GLY A 204 23.02 17.45 -10.10
C GLY A 204 21.95 16.98 -9.11
N ASN A 205 21.50 17.83 -8.19
CA ASN A 205 20.37 17.52 -7.30
C ASN A 205 19.04 17.75 -8.01
N MET A 206 18.02 16.96 -7.66
CA MET A 206 16.68 17.19 -8.18
C MET A 206 16.16 18.55 -7.71
N ILE A 207 15.56 19.30 -8.64
CA ILE A 207 14.89 20.54 -8.29
C ILE A 207 13.55 20.18 -7.63
N VAL A 208 13.47 20.40 -6.31
CA VAL A 208 12.31 20.03 -5.47
C VAL A 208 11.06 20.83 -5.81
N GLY A 209 11.21 22.12 -6.14
CA GLY A 209 10.11 23.02 -6.53
C GLY A 209 8.91 22.99 -5.58
N ASP A 210 7.70 23.10 -6.13
CA ASP A 210 6.43 22.90 -5.40
C ASP A 210 5.98 21.43 -5.39
N MET A 211 6.88 20.51 -5.79
CA MET A 211 6.61 19.08 -5.93
C MET A 211 5.32 18.78 -6.70
N GLN A 212 5.04 19.50 -7.78
CA GLN A 212 3.86 19.34 -8.63
C GLN A 212 2.53 19.41 -7.86
N ALA A 213 2.44 20.24 -6.81
CA ALA A 213 1.28 20.35 -5.91
C ALA A 213 -0.08 20.49 -6.62
N ALA A 214 -0.12 21.12 -7.80
CA ALA A 214 -1.33 21.26 -8.59
C ALA A 214 -2.03 19.93 -8.95
N ALA A 215 -1.30 18.81 -8.90
CA ALA A 215 -1.73 17.50 -9.36
C ALA A 215 -2.32 16.61 -8.24
N TYR A 216 -2.21 16.98 -6.97
CA TYR A 216 -2.74 16.19 -5.84
C TYR A 216 -3.36 17.06 -4.72
N ASN A 217 -3.84 18.24 -5.10
CA ASN A 217 -4.51 19.17 -4.19
C ASN A 217 -6.00 18.87 -4.02
N THR A 218 -6.67 19.67 -3.19
CA THR A 218 -8.09 19.48 -2.89
C THR A 218 -8.99 19.63 -4.13
N ARG A 219 -8.59 20.44 -5.12
CA ARG A 219 -9.35 20.59 -6.37
C ARG A 219 -9.37 19.28 -7.16
N VAL A 220 -8.25 18.58 -7.25
CA VAL A 220 -8.16 17.25 -7.89
C VAL A 220 -9.05 16.26 -7.16
N MET A 221 -8.98 16.25 -5.81
CA MET A 221 -9.80 15.33 -5.02
C MET A 221 -11.30 15.58 -5.14
N ARG A 222 -11.74 16.83 -5.27
CA ARG A 222 -13.15 17.15 -5.57
C ARG A 222 -13.60 16.57 -6.90
N THR A 223 -12.72 16.52 -7.90
CA THR A 223 -13.02 15.88 -9.18
C THR A 223 -13.16 14.37 -9.00
N VAL A 224 -12.23 13.71 -8.30
CA VAL A 224 -12.31 12.27 -8.00
C VAL A 224 -13.61 11.91 -7.28
N ASP A 225 -13.96 12.65 -6.22
CA ASP A 225 -15.17 12.41 -5.42
C ASP A 225 -16.47 12.57 -6.24
N GLY A 226 -16.43 13.41 -7.28
CA GLY A 226 -17.57 13.72 -8.14
C GLY A 226 -17.81 12.72 -9.28
N LEU A 227 -16.90 11.76 -9.50
CA LEU A 227 -17.05 10.80 -10.61
C LEU A 227 -18.23 9.84 -10.38
N PRO A 228 -18.96 9.47 -11.43
CA PRO A 228 -20.25 8.80 -11.27
C PRO A 228 -20.15 7.29 -11.02
N THR A 229 -19.08 6.65 -11.50
CA THR A 229 -18.90 5.19 -11.45
C THR A 229 -17.54 4.84 -10.88
N TYR A 230 -17.44 3.63 -10.32
CA TYR A 230 -16.19 3.06 -9.83
C TYR A 230 -15.12 3.08 -10.93
N ALA A 231 -15.44 2.58 -12.13
CA ALA A 231 -14.53 2.53 -13.27
C ALA A 231 -13.82 3.87 -13.56
N LEU A 232 -14.59 4.95 -13.65
CA LEU A 232 -14.02 6.29 -13.91
C LEU A 232 -13.24 6.81 -12.70
N MET A 233 -13.76 6.58 -11.49
CA MET A 233 -13.16 7.06 -10.25
C MET A 233 -11.82 6.39 -9.97
N HIS A 234 -11.72 5.07 -10.07
CA HIS A 234 -10.46 4.37 -9.81
C HIS A 234 -9.41 4.69 -10.88
N ASP A 235 -9.79 4.75 -12.16
CA ASP A 235 -8.88 5.11 -13.26
C ASP A 235 -8.29 6.50 -13.03
N MET A 236 -9.14 7.48 -12.65
CA MET A 236 -8.66 8.81 -12.33
C MET A 236 -7.77 8.78 -11.08
N LEU A 237 -8.26 8.26 -9.95
CA LEU A 237 -7.53 8.27 -8.68
C LEU A 237 -6.15 7.61 -8.80
N GLU A 238 -6.05 6.49 -9.53
CA GLU A 238 -4.81 5.77 -9.77
C GLU A 238 -3.82 6.56 -10.63
N GLY A 239 -4.28 7.14 -11.74
CA GLY A 239 -3.43 7.94 -12.63
C GLY A 239 -3.06 9.30 -12.04
N LEU A 240 -4.01 9.96 -11.38
CA LEU A 240 -3.84 11.22 -10.68
C LEU A 240 -4.89 11.35 -9.56
N PRO A 241 -4.49 11.36 -8.28
CA PRO A 241 -3.16 11.75 -7.78
C PRO A 241 -2.19 10.62 -7.41
N HIS A 242 -2.60 9.35 -7.35
CA HIS A 242 -1.75 8.26 -6.83
C HIS A 242 -0.39 8.18 -7.53
N ALA A 243 -0.36 8.04 -8.86
CA ALA A 243 0.90 7.94 -9.60
C ALA A 243 1.80 9.18 -9.44
N GLN A 244 1.20 10.35 -9.22
CA GLN A 244 1.93 11.59 -9.04
C GLN A 244 2.64 11.66 -7.69
N VAL A 245 2.01 11.19 -6.61
CA VAL A 245 2.64 11.11 -5.28
C VAL A 245 3.80 10.12 -5.28
N HIS A 246 3.67 8.99 -6.00
CA HIS A 246 4.81 8.10 -6.24
C HIS A 246 5.96 8.80 -6.96
N SER A 247 5.65 9.59 -8.00
CA SER A 247 6.63 10.25 -8.86
C SER A 247 7.38 11.40 -8.17
N ILE A 248 6.71 12.15 -7.26
CA ILE A 248 7.33 13.31 -6.56
C ILE A 248 8.19 12.90 -5.37
N ILE A 249 7.96 11.72 -4.78
CA ILE A 249 8.87 11.14 -3.78
C ILE A 249 10.05 10.44 -4.47
N PHE A 250 9.76 9.67 -5.53
CA PHE A 250 10.72 8.90 -6.32
C PHE A 250 11.66 8.03 -5.46
N GLY A 251 12.85 7.69 -5.96
CA GLY A 251 13.75 6.74 -5.31
C GLY A 251 13.05 5.39 -5.14
N ASP A 252 13.03 4.88 -3.91
CA ASP A 252 12.34 3.63 -3.58
C ASP A 252 10.83 3.71 -3.74
N MET A 253 10.21 4.89 -3.73
CA MET A 253 8.76 5.06 -3.94
C MET A 253 8.35 4.95 -5.42
N GLY A 254 9.28 5.09 -6.36
CA GLY A 254 8.98 5.10 -7.80
C GLY A 254 8.59 3.75 -8.43
N PRO A 255 9.39 2.68 -8.26
CA PRO A 255 9.19 1.42 -8.98
C PRO A 255 8.08 0.54 -8.38
N ALA A 256 7.80 -0.61 -9.01
CA ALA A 256 6.87 -1.61 -8.45
C ALA A 256 7.33 -2.23 -7.11
N THR A 257 8.57 -2.00 -6.69
CA THR A 257 9.05 -2.26 -5.33
C THR A 257 8.74 -1.11 -4.36
N SER A 258 7.84 -0.19 -4.71
CA SER A 258 7.46 0.99 -3.92
C SER A 258 7.09 0.75 -2.46
N PRO A 259 6.60 -0.42 -2.01
CA PRO A 259 6.44 -0.68 -0.59
C PRO A 259 7.77 -0.66 0.21
N ASN A 260 8.93 -0.61 -0.46
CA ASN A 260 10.20 -0.33 0.20
C ASN A 260 10.16 1.02 0.94
N GLU A 261 9.52 2.04 0.35
CA GLU A 261 9.35 3.35 0.95
C GLU A 261 8.44 3.27 2.19
N PRO A 262 8.92 3.67 3.38
CA PRO A 262 8.10 3.68 4.60
C PRO A 262 6.79 4.48 4.51
N LEU A 263 6.72 5.52 3.67
CA LEU A 263 5.51 6.32 3.40
C LEU A 263 4.47 5.61 2.53
N PHE A 264 4.81 4.51 1.85
CA PHE A 264 3.90 3.78 0.96
C PHE A 264 2.56 3.47 1.63
N MET A 265 2.60 2.94 2.86
CA MET A 265 1.38 2.53 3.58
C MET A 265 0.54 3.74 4.00
N LEU A 266 1.16 4.88 4.31
CA LEU A 266 0.44 6.12 4.63
C LEU A 266 -0.19 6.74 3.38
N HIS A 267 0.52 6.67 2.25
CA HIS A 267 0.02 7.10 0.95
C HIS A 267 -1.21 6.28 0.54
N HIS A 268 -1.10 4.94 0.55
CA HIS A 268 -2.19 4.05 0.18
C HIS A 268 -3.35 4.06 1.19
N ALA A 269 -3.10 4.35 2.46
CA ALA A 269 -4.19 4.62 3.41
C ALA A 269 -4.98 5.89 3.02
N ASN A 270 -4.37 6.92 2.45
CA ASN A 270 -5.10 8.09 1.94
C ASN A 270 -5.80 7.82 0.59
N VAL A 271 -5.22 6.96 -0.27
CA VAL A 271 -5.91 6.44 -1.47
C VAL A 271 -7.16 5.65 -1.06
N ASP A 272 -7.03 4.77 -0.07
CA ASP A 272 -8.16 4.03 0.49
C ASP A 272 -9.22 4.95 1.09
N ARG A 273 -8.80 5.98 1.83
CA ARG A 273 -9.67 7.03 2.36
C ARG A 273 -10.43 7.76 1.25
N ALA A 274 -9.78 8.10 0.14
CA ALA A 274 -10.44 8.73 -1.00
C ALA A 274 -11.53 7.82 -1.59
N TRP A 275 -11.25 6.53 -1.74
CA TRP A 275 -12.26 5.58 -2.20
C TRP A 275 -13.41 5.44 -1.20
N ALA A 276 -13.12 5.30 0.10
CA ALA A 276 -14.16 5.23 1.13
C ALA A 276 -15.04 6.49 1.16
N ARG A 277 -14.45 7.68 0.94
CA ARG A 277 -15.18 8.95 0.83
C ARG A 277 -16.07 8.98 -0.41
N TRP A 278 -15.55 8.55 -1.57
CA TRP A 278 -16.35 8.39 -2.77
C TRP A 278 -17.52 7.43 -2.55
N GLN A 279 -17.28 6.27 -1.94
CA GLN A 279 -18.34 5.31 -1.63
C GLN A 279 -19.41 5.93 -0.71
N GLY A 280 -18.99 6.73 0.28
CA GLY A 280 -19.89 7.47 1.16
C GLY A 280 -20.86 6.58 1.93
N ARG A 281 -20.54 5.29 2.09
CA ARG A 281 -21.42 4.21 2.56
C ARG A 281 -22.78 4.16 1.83
N ASN A 282 -22.83 4.62 0.58
CA ASN A 282 -23.99 4.52 -0.28
C ASN A 282 -24.08 3.10 -0.86
N ALA A 283 -25.23 2.44 -0.72
CA ALA A 283 -25.41 1.04 -1.14
C ALA A 283 -25.08 0.82 -2.64
N THR A 284 -25.41 1.76 -3.51
CA THR A 284 -25.09 1.67 -4.94
C THR A 284 -23.58 1.71 -5.17
N ARG A 285 -22.86 2.63 -4.52
CA ARG A 285 -21.40 2.75 -4.66
C ARG A 285 -20.62 1.66 -3.92
N LEU A 286 -21.18 1.09 -2.86
CA LEU A 286 -20.62 -0.10 -2.19
C LEU A 286 -20.77 -1.36 -3.06
N ALA A 287 -21.78 -1.41 -3.93
CA ALA A 287 -21.98 -2.49 -4.89
C ALA A 287 -21.33 -2.23 -6.28
N ASP A 288 -20.82 -1.01 -6.52
CA ASP A 288 -20.20 -0.64 -7.79
C ASP A 288 -18.74 -1.10 -7.82
N TYR A 289 -18.52 -2.19 -8.55
CA TYR A 289 -17.21 -2.70 -8.92
C TYR A 289 -17.25 -3.06 -10.41
N SER A 290 -16.82 -2.11 -11.23
CA SER A 290 -16.88 -2.16 -12.70
C SER A 290 -15.47 -1.96 -13.30
N GLY A 291 -15.27 -2.38 -14.54
CA GLY A 291 -13.97 -2.29 -15.22
C GLY A 291 -13.45 -3.68 -15.63
N PHE A 292 -12.12 -3.82 -15.69
CA PHE A 292 -11.45 -5.01 -16.20
C PHE A 292 -10.34 -5.49 -15.25
N ASN A 293 -10.15 -6.80 -15.14
CA ASN A 293 -9.08 -7.41 -14.35
C ASN A 293 -7.73 -7.43 -15.07
N ASP A 294 -7.69 -7.02 -16.34
CA ASP A 294 -6.48 -6.93 -17.14
C ASP A 294 -6.41 -5.61 -17.91
N ARG A 295 -5.18 -5.18 -18.19
CA ARG A 295 -4.89 -3.91 -18.85
C ARG A 295 -5.31 -3.86 -20.32
N ASN A 296 -5.47 -5.01 -20.98
CA ASN A 296 -5.95 -5.09 -22.36
C ASN A 296 -7.48 -4.97 -22.44
N LYS A 297 -8.16 -4.88 -21.29
CA LYS A 297 -9.61 -4.70 -21.18
C LYS A 297 -10.39 -5.85 -21.82
N VAL A 298 -9.94 -7.07 -21.59
CA VAL A 298 -10.54 -8.30 -22.14
C VAL A 298 -11.44 -8.99 -21.12
N ASN A 299 -10.99 -9.06 -19.87
CA ASN A 299 -11.62 -9.79 -18.79
C ASN A 299 -12.37 -8.80 -17.90
N SER A 300 -13.69 -8.75 -18.04
CA SER A 300 -14.54 -7.94 -17.17
C SER A 300 -14.37 -8.34 -15.70
N ALA A 301 -14.32 -7.34 -14.84
CA ALA A 301 -14.22 -7.54 -13.40
C ALA A 301 -15.58 -7.80 -12.77
N HIS A 302 -15.60 -8.64 -11.73
CA HIS A 302 -16.78 -8.96 -10.94
C HIS A 302 -16.48 -8.83 -9.44
N ILE A 303 -17.47 -8.35 -8.68
CA ILE A 303 -17.32 -8.13 -7.23
C ILE A 303 -17.02 -9.43 -6.45
N THR A 304 -17.31 -10.59 -7.04
CA THR A 304 -17.02 -11.91 -6.47
C THR A 304 -15.62 -12.44 -6.84
N ASP A 305 -14.82 -11.66 -7.55
CA ASP A 305 -13.48 -12.06 -7.96
C ASP A 305 -12.56 -12.22 -6.75
N LYS A 306 -11.64 -13.17 -6.88
CA LYS A 306 -10.58 -13.40 -5.90
C LYS A 306 -9.40 -12.50 -6.21
N MET A 307 -8.92 -11.81 -5.18
CA MET A 307 -7.74 -10.97 -5.25
C MET A 307 -6.48 -11.83 -5.20
N PRO A 308 -5.53 -11.65 -6.15
CA PRO A 308 -4.31 -12.44 -6.18
C PRO A 308 -3.41 -12.09 -5.00
N VAL A 309 -2.76 -13.10 -4.40
CA VAL A 309 -1.87 -12.91 -3.24
C VAL A 309 -0.49 -13.55 -3.42
N VAL A 310 -0.28 -14.27 -4.52
CA VAL A 310 0.89 -15.14 -4.73
C VAL A 310 1.05 -16.11 -3.53
N GLU A 311 2.04 -15.93 -2.65
CA GLU A 311 2.21 -16.71 -1.42
C GLU A 311 1.93 -15.89 -0.14
N LEU A 312 1.65 -14.58 -0.27
CA LEU A 312 1.58 -13.65 0.86
C LEU A 312 0.53 -14.04 1.89
N ALA A 313 -0.57 -14.65 1.45
CA ALA A 313 -1.64 -15.15 2.29
C ALA A 313 -2.07 -16.56 1.85
N ASP A 314 -2.57 -17.34 2.81
CA ASP A 314 -2.98 -18.73 2.56
C ASP A 314 -4.33 -18.81 1.82
N VAL A 315 -5.12 -17.74 1.87
CA VAL A 315 -6.42 -17.62 1.22
C VAL A 315 -6.47 -16.32 0.44
N GLN A 316 -6.94 -16.40 -0.80
CA GLN A 316 -7.22 -15.22 -1.63
C GLN A 316 -8.46 -14.49 -1.07
N PRO A 317 -8.34 -13.20 -0.70
CA PRO A 317 -9.50 -12.42 -0.29
C PRO A 317 -10.43 -12.17 -1.48
N ILE A 318 -11.72 -11.98 -1.21
CA ILE A 318 -12.73 -11.76 -2.25
C ILE A 318 -13.10 -10.28 -2.27
N VAL A 319 -13.17 -9.67 -3.46
CA VAL A 319 -13.41 -8.22 -3.62
C VAL A 319 -14.61 -7.74 -2.79
N GLN A 320 -15.75 -8.44 -2.86
CA GLN A 320 -16.99 -8.09 -2.15
C GLN A 320 -16.80 -7.85 -0.65
N ASP A 321 -15.87 -8.56 -0.03
CA ASP A 321 -15.64 -8.51 1.42
C ASP A 321 -14.89 -7.24 1.82
N TYR A 322 -14.22 -6.57 0.87
CA TYR A 322 -13.42 -5.36 1.09
C TYR A 322 -14.08 -4.10 0.53
N MET A 323 -15.31 -4.19 0.02
CA MET A 323 -16.01 -3.03 -0.54
C MET A 323 -16.45 -2.04 0.54
N ASP A 324 -16.70 -2.46 1.78
CA ASP A 324 -17.08 -1.57 2.89
C ASP A 324 -16.04 -1.65 4.02
N ILE A 325 -15.46 -0.50 4.39
CA ILE A 325 -14.49 -0.39 5.50
C ILE A 325 -15.08 -0.70 6.88
N GLN A 326 -16.40 -0.85 6.99
CA GLN A 326 -17.12 -1.22 8.22
C GLN A 326 -17.94 -2.51 8.05
N ALA A 327 -17.53 -3.40 7.15
CA ALA A 327 -18.14 -4.73 7.01
C ALA A 327 -17.10 -5.80 6.66
N GLY A 328 -17.52 -7.07 6.71
CA GLY A 328 -16.66 -8.19 6.37
C GLY A 328 -15.48 -8.31 7.36
N PRO A 329 -14.24 -8.43 6.87
CA PRO A 329 -13.03 -8.47 7.70
C PRO A 329 -12.57 -7.08 8.18
N LEU A 330 -13.27 -6.01 7.78
CA LEU A 330 -12.88 -4.64 8.10
C LEU A 330 -13.80 -4.02 9.17
N CYS A 331 -13.21 -3.22 10.04
CA CYS A 331 -13.97 -2.45 11.03
C CYS A 331 -13.21 -1.16 11.39
N TYR A 332 -13.12 -0.22 10.44
CA TYR A 332 -12.47 1.07 10.64
C TYR A 332 -13.17 2.23 9.94
N THR A 333 -12.81 3.44 10.33
CA THR A 333 -13.17 4.71 9.69
C THR A 333 -11.94 5.61 9.64
N TYR A 334 -12.02 6.71 8.90
CA TYR A 334 -10.99 7.76 8.91
C TYR A 334 -11.43 8.91 9.81
N SER A 335 -10.48 9.55 10.49
CA SER A 335 -10.72 10.70 11.37
C SER A 335 -11.36 11.88 10.65
N LYS A 336 -11.04 12.07 9.35
CA LYS A 336 -11.70 13.04 8.48
C LYS A 336 -12.22 12.39 7.21
N MET A 337 -13.52 12.36 7.00
CA MET A 337 -14.15 11.89 5.74
C MET A 337 -14.52 13.03 4.79
N THR A 338 -14.00 14.23 5.04
CA THR A 338 -14.16 15.43 4.19
C THR A 338 -12.81 15.93 3.71
N LEU A 339 -12.79 16.69 2.62
CA LEU A 339 -11.61 17.39 2.12
C LEU A 339 -11.24 18.60 2.98
#